data_AF-A0A381QVQ9-F1
#
_entry.id   AF-A0A381QVQ9-F1
#
_cell.length_a   1.000
_cell.length_b   1.000
_cell.length_c   1.000
_cell.angle_alpha   90.00
_cell.angle_beta   90.00
_cell.angle_gamma   90.00
#
_symmetry.space_group_name_H-M   'P 1'
#
loop_
_entity.id
_entity.type
_entity.pdbx_description
1 polymer ?
#
loop_
_entity_poly.entity_id
_entity_poly.type
_entity_poly.pdbx_seq_one_letter_code
_entity_poly.pdbx_strand_id
1 'polypeptide(L)' 'MGLRIDRVVTSGIFSLDGEDFEVDNNVWLIGDDHEVVVVDAAHDHRP' A
#
# COMPACT_ATOMS: atom_id res chain seq x y z
N MET A 1 7.29 23.13 -7.40
CA MET A 1 7.47 21.66 -7.38
C MET A 1 6.79 21.04 -8.59
N GLY A 2 7.22 19.83 -8.96
CA GLY A 2 6.52 18.98 -9.91
C GLY A 2 5.96 17.74 -9.23
N LEU A 3 5.02 17.08 -9.91
CA LEU A 3 4.41 15.82 -9.47
C LEU A 3 5.47 14.72 -9.31
N ARG A 4 5.43 14.01 -8.19
CA ARG A 4 6.21 12.79 -7.94
C ARG A 4 5.30 11.59 -7.79
N ILE A 5 5.81 10.43 -8.18
CA ILE A 5 5.14 9.13 -8.10
C ILE A 5 6.15 8.14 -7.54
N ASP A 6 5.91 7.69 -6.32
CA ASP A 6 6.75 6.74 -5.62
C ASP A 6 5.98 5.46 -5.32
N ARG A 7 6.68 4.32 -5.38
CA ARG A 7 6.13 2.99 -5.09
C ARG A 7 6.77 2.42 -3.84
N VAL A 8 5.93 1.98 -2.91
CA VAL A 8 6.32 1.18 -1.75
C VAL A 8 5.68 -0.19 -1.87
N VAL A 9 6.46 -1.24 -1.67
CA VAL A 9 5.93 -2.60 -1.57
C VAL A 9 5.79 -2.95 -0.10
N THR A 10 4.62 -3.43 0.30
CA THR A 10 4.37 -3.94 1.65
C THR A 10 4.01 -5.41 1.57
N SER A 11 4.62 -6.24 2.40
CA SER A 11 4.30 -7.65 2.49
C SER A 11 3.38 -7.92 3.68
N GLY A 12 2.44 -8.85 3.52
CA GLY A 12 1.50 -9.24 4.58
C GLY A 12 0.80 -10.56 4.28
N ILE A 13 -0.09 -10.96 5.18
CA ILE A 13 -0.96 -12.12 4.99
C ILE A 13 -2.36 -11.64 4.64
N PHE A 14 -2.92 -12.16 3.57
CA PHE A 14 -4.32 -11.97 3.19
C PHE A 14 -5.07 -13.28 3.41
N SER A 15 -6.08 -13.28 4.29
CA SER A 15 -6.90 -14.46 4.54
C SER A 15 -8.16 -14.40 3.66
N LEU A 16 -8.36 -15.41 2.81
CA LEU A 16 -9.54 -15.54 1.95
C LEU A 16 -10.03 -16.98 1.98
N ASP A 17 -11.33 -17.15 2.23
CA ASP A 17 -11.99 -18.46 2.27
C ASP A 17 -11.37 -19.48 3.25
N GLY A 18 -10.79 -18.98 4.34
CA GLY A 18 -10.16 -19.80 5.38
C GLY A 18 -8.73 -20.23 5.07
N GLU A 19 -8.15 -19.73 3.99
CA GLU A 19 -6.74 -19.92 3.62
C GLU A 19 -5.96 -18.61 3.76
N ASP A 20 -4.70 -18.72 4.16
CA ASP A 20 -3.78 -17.60 4.34
C ASP A 20 -2.78 -17.53 3.18
N PHE A 21 -2.64 -16.34 2.60
CA PHE A 21 -1.76 -16.07 1.47
C PHE A 21 -0.74 -15.02 1.84
N GLU A 22 0.55 -15.33 1.70
CA GLU A 22 1.60 -14.31 1.69
C GLU A 22 1.45 -13.48 0.42
N VAL A 23 1.27 -12.17 0.58
CA VAL A 23 1.05 -11.25 -0.52
C VAL A 23 1.98 -10.04 -0.40
N ASP A 24 2.42 -9.56 -1.56
CA ASP A 24 3.02 -8.24 -1.71
C ASP A 24 1.96 -7.29 -2.29
N ASN A 25 1.74 -6.17 -1.62
CA ASN A 25 0.89 -5.09 -2.10
C ASN A 25 1.72 -3.89 -2.56
N ASN A 26 1.28 -3.23 -3.63
CA ASN A 26 1.90 -2.00 -4.13
C ASN A 26 1.13 -0.79 -3.62
N VAL A 27 1.73 -0.05 -2.70
CA VAL A 27 1.24 1.25 -2.25
C VAL A 27 1.88 2.35 -3.11
N TRP A 28 1.07 3.27 -3.63
CA TRP A 28 1.57 4.39 -4.43
C TRP A 28 1.37 5.72 -3.73
N LEU A 29 2.42 6.54 -3.72
CA LEU A 29 2.39 7.92 -3.21
C LEU A 29 2.50 8.87 -4.41
N ILE A 30 1.47 9.70 -4.58
CA ILE A 30 1.35 10.59 -5.73
C ILE A 30 1.11 12.01 -5.22
N GLY A 31 2.04 12.93 -5.46
CA GLY A 31 1.91 14.30 -4.96
C GLY A 31 3.18 15.13 -5.02
N ASP A 32 3.25 16.15 -4.17
CA ASP A 32 4.38 17.05 -4.02
C ASP A 32 4.73 17.29 -2.53
N ASP A 33 5.40 18.39 -2.20
CA ASP A 33 5.82 18.67 -0.80
C ASP A 33 4.66 19.19 0.08
N HIS A 34 3.51 19.51 -0.49
CA HIS A 34 2.35 20.05 0.25
C HIS A 34 1.25 19.01 0.46
N GLU A 35 0.98 18.18 -0.55
CA GLU A 35 -0.09 17.19 -0.49
C GLU A 35 0.26 15.92 -1.24
N VAL A 36 -0.29 14.80 -0.76
CA VAL A 36 -0.06 13.46 -1.32
C VAL A 36 -1.37 12.67 -1.29
N VAL A 37 -1.67 12.01 -2.41
CA VAL A 37 -2.68 10.96 -2.50
C VAL A 37 -2.00 9.61 -2.31
N VAL A 38 -2.53 8.80 -1.40
CA VAL A 38 -2.12 7.41 -1.20
C VAL A 38 -3.13 6.51 -1.91
N VAL A 39 -2.64 5.69 -2.84
CA VAL A 39 -3.45 4.68 -3.53
C VAL A 39 -3.10 3.31 -2.99
N ASP A 40 -4.13 2.54 -2.63
CA ASP A 40 -4.01 1.17 -2.10
C ASP A 40 -3.18 1.11 -0.80
N ALA A 41 -3.64 1.83 0.22
CA ALA A 41 -2.96 1.88 1.51
C ALA A 41 -2.93 0.50 2.19
N ALA A 42 -1.82 0.19 2.84
CA ALA A 42 -1.65 -1.08 3.55
C ALA A 42 -2.78 -1.30 4.59
N HIS A 43 -3.26 -2.54 4.66
CA HIS A 43 -4.26 -2.95 5.63
C HIS A 43 -3.67 -2.97 7.05
N ASP A 44 -4.44 -2.52 8.05
CA ASP A 44 -4.09 -2.68 9.47
C ASP A 44 -4.21 -4.16 9.82
N HIS A 45 -3.09 -4.85 10.02
CA HIS A 45 -3.13 -6.21 10.56
C HIS A 45 -3.49 -6.12 12.04
N ARG A 46 -4.75 -6.37 12.39
CA ARG A 46 -5.12 -6.72 13.76
C ARG A 46 -5.26 -8.24 13.81
N PRO A 47 -4.60 -8.91 14.77
CA PRO A 47 -4.76 -10.35 14.97
C PRO A 47 -6.20 -10.71 15.37
#